data_AF-A0A662HQ73-F1
#
_entry.id   AF-A0A662HQ73-F1
#
_cell.length_a   1.000
_cell.length_b   1.000
_cell.length_c   1.000
_cell.angle_alpha   90.00
_cell.angle_beta   90.00
_cell.angle_gamma   90.00
#
_symmetry.space_group_name_H-M   'P 1'
#
loop_
_entity.id
_entity.type
_entity.pdbx_description
1 polymer ?
#
loop_
_entity_poly.entity_id
_entity_poly.type
_entity_poly.pdbx_seq_one_letter_code
_entity_poly.pdbx_strand_id
1 'polypeptide(L)'
;MALIRLFNGKDLQKLIDKKIVSPDTHIIVVRFNTFYFVPIVTSRHRHYIILKANRSEGVDLFKNLAKQGFTLVKGSLRFLIER
;
A
#
# COMPACT_ATOMS: atom_id res chain seq x y z
N MET A 1 -13.68 5.91 6.64
CA MET A 1 -12.54 5.21 5.98
C MET A 1 -12.15 6.03 4.77
N ALA A 2 -10.86 6.19 4.47
CA ALA A 2 -10.40 7.11 3.43
C ALA A 2 -9.46 6.41 2.45
N LEU A 3 -9.39 6.95 1.23
CA LEU A 3 -8.39 6.59 0.25
C LEU A 3 -7.26 7.62 0.29
N ILE A 4 -6.11 7.22 0.82
CA ILE A 4 -4.93 8.08 0.95
C ILE A 4 -4.03 7.86 -0.25
N ARG A 5 -3.58 8.94 -0.88
CA ARG A 5 -2.58 8.89 -1.96
C ARG A 5 -1.25 9.40 -1.42
N LEU A 6 -0.22 8.56 -1.52
CA LEU A 6 1.14 8.91 -1.18
C LEU A 6 1.93 9.18 -2.46
N PHE A 7 2.68 10.27 -2.44
CA PHE A 7 3.51 10.71 -3.57
C PHE A 7 4.99 10.42 -3.35
N ASN A 8 5.38 9.95 -2.16
CA ASN A 8 6.76 9.60 -1.83
C ASN A 8 6.81 8.37 -0.90
N GLY A 9 7.96 7.68 -0.91
CA GLY A 9 8.19 6.52 -0.02
C GLY A 9 8.47 6.87 1.44
N LYS A 10 8.88 8.10 1.75
CA LYS A 10 9.16 8.54 3.13
C LYS A 10 7.89 8.56 3.99
N ASP A 11 6.78 9.00 3.41
CA ASP A 11 5.49 9.04 4.09
C ASP A 11 4.92 7.63 4.28
N LEU A 12 5.19 6.69 3.37
CA LEU A 12 4.89 5.28 3.59
C LEU A 12 5.65 4.74 4.82
N GLN A 13 6.95 5.04 4.92
CA GLN A 13 7.75 4.56 6.04
C GLN A 13 7.20 5.06 7.39
N LYS A 14 6.79 6.33 7.47
CA LYS A 14 6.12 6.87 8.67
C LYS A 14 4.86 6.08 9.06
N LEU A 15 4.08 5.61 8.09
CA LEU A 15 2.87 4.81 8.36
C LEU A 15 3.20 3.40 8.86
N ILE A 16 4.29 2.81 8.34
CA ILE A 16 4.80 1.51 8.78
C ILE A 16 5.37 1.63 10.20
N ASP A 17 6.20 2.63 10.47
CA ASP A 17 6.82 2.87 11.78
C ASP A 17 5.76 3.09 12.87
N LYS A 18 4.68 3.80 12.52
CA LYS A 18 3.52 4.00 13.40
C LYS A 18 2.60 2.77 13.52
N LYS A 19 2.92 1.65 12.86
CA LYS A 19 2.11 0.42 12.79
C LYS A 19 0.67 0.65 12.27
N ILE A 20 0.47 1.74 11.54
CA ILE A 20 -0.79 2.02 10.84
C ILE A 20 -0.91 1.06 9.66
N VAL A 21 0.22 0.77 9.01
CA VAL A 21 0.35 -0.21 7.92
C VAL A 21 1.34 -1.29 8.36
N SER A 22 0.91 -2.54 8.31
CA SER A 22 1.74 -3.70 8.65
C SER A 22 1.27 -4.93 7.87
N PRO A 23 2.09 -5.99 7.77
CA PRO A 23 1.69 -7.24 7.13
C PRO A 23 0.40 -7.83 7.68
N ASP A 24 0.17 -7.74 8.99
CA ASP A 24 -1.01 -8.29 9.66
C ASP A 24 -2.29 -7.49 9.40
N THR A 25 -2.15 -6.28 8.84
CA THR A 25 -3.25 -5.34 8.69
C THR A 25 -3.55 -5.01 7.23
N HIS A 26 -2.58 -5.16 6.34
CA HIS A 26 -2.71 -4.80 4.93
C HIS A 26 -2.12 -5.86 4.00
N ILE A 27 -2.85 -6.13 2.92
CA ILE A 27 -2.32 -6.81 1.72
C ILE A 27 -1.94 -5.74 0.71
N ILE A 28 -0.93 -6.02 -0.11
CA ILE A 28 -0.47 -5.10 -1.15
C ILE A 28 -0.83 -5.65 -2.51
N VAL A 29 -1.68 -4.94 -3.25
CA VAL A 29 -1.89 -5.23 -4.68
C VAL A 29 -0.93 -4.38 -5.50
N VAL A 30 -0.21 -4.99 -6.43
CA VAL A 30 0.81 -4.34 -7.23
C VAL A 30 0.41 -4.32 -8.70
N ARG A 31 0.35 -3.12 -9.29
CA ARG A 31 0.11 -2.89 -10.72
C ARG A 31 1.20 -1.98 -11.28
N PHE A 32 2.06 -2.51 -12.14
CA PHE A 32 3.22 -1.78 -12.68
C PHE A 32 4.08 -1.18 -11.53
N ASN A 33 4.13 0.15 -11.41
CA ASN A 33 4.83 0.89 -10.35
C ASN A 33 3.89 1.43 -9.25
N THR A 34 2.65 0.95 -9.20
CA THR A 34 1.64 1.38 -8.21
C THR A 34 1.38 0.27 -7.21
N PHE A 35 1.45 0.62 -5.94
CA PHE A 35 1.24 -0.25 -4.78
C PHE A 35 -0.02 0.20 -4.06
N TYR A 36 -0.99 -0.70 -3.98
CA TYR A 36 -2.26 -0.49 -3.30
C TYR A 36 -2.24 -1.26 -1.98
N PHE A 37 -2.19 -0.56 -0.87
CA PHE A 37 -2.32 -1.17 0.45
C PHE A 37 -3.81 -1.24 0.79
N VAL A 38 -4.27 -2.47 0.97
CA VAL A 38 -5.66 -2.84 1.17
C VAL A 38 -5.79 -3.40 2.58
N PRO A 39 -6.60 -2.80 3.46
CA PRO A 39 -6.88 -3.37 4.77
C PRO A 39 -7.43 -4.80 4.66
N ILE A 40 -6.88 -5.72 5.44
CA ILE A 40 -7.41 -7.09 5.55
C ILE A 40 -8.78 -7.05 6.24
N VAL A 41 -8.86 -6.28 7.33
CA VAL A 41 -10.10 -6.01 8.07
C VAL A 41 -10.42 -4.53 7.96
N THR A 42 -11.61 -4.23 7.44
CA THR A 42 -12.10 -2.86 7.31
C THR A 42 -12.44 -2.27 8.67
N SER A 43 -11.88 -1.11 8.99
CA SER A 43 -12.25 -0.33 10.19
C SER A 43 -12.04 1.16 9.96
N ARG A 44 -12.57 2.01 10.84
CA ARG A 44 -12.42 3.47 10.72
C ARG A 44 -10.96 3.97 10.69
N HIS A 45 -10.04 3.17 11.23
CA HIS A 45 -8.62 3.49 11.38
C HIS A 45 -7.72 2.81 10.36
N ARG A 46 -8.26 1.92 9.51
CA ARG A 46 -7.50 1.20 8.48
C ARG A 46 -7.89 1.75 7.12
N HIS A 47 -6.99 2.52 6.53
CA HIS A 47 -7.25 3.27 5.30
C HIS A 47 -6.68 2.54 4.09
N TYR A 48 -7.30 2.72 2.93
CA TYR A 48 -6.69 2.32 1.68
C TYR A 48 -5.58 3.30 1.34
N ILE A 49 -4.45 2.79 0.85
CA ILE A 49 -3.31 3.63 0.50
C ILE A 49 -2.87 3.31 -0.93
N ILE A 50 -2.66 4.34 -1.73
CA ILE A 50 -2.08 4.23 -3.06
C ILE A 50 -0.72 4.91 -3.01
N LEU A 51 0.34 4.14 -3.27
CA LEU A 51 1.67 4.69 -3.50
C LEU A 51 2.06 4.44 -4.96
N LYS A 52 2.35 5.53 -5.68
CA LYS A 52 2.95 5.45 -7.01
C LYS A 52 4.45 5.67 -6.88
N ALA A 53 5.24 4.62 -7.05
CA ALA A 53 6.70 4.70 -7.00
C ALA A 53 7.27 5.15 -8.35
N ASN A 54 8.49 5.68 -8.36
CA ASN A 54 9.21 5.89 -9.62
C ASN A 54 9.52 4.54 -10.27
N ARG A 55 9.63 4.51 -11.60
CA ARG A 55 9.85 3.26 -12.34
C ARG A 55 11.16 2.57 -11.96
N SER A 56 12.20 3.35 -11.67
CA SER A 56 13.50 2.88 -11.19
C SER A 56 13.43 2.27 -9.78
N GLU A 57 12.56 2.78 -8.92
CA GLU A 57 12.48 2.40 -7.50
C GLU A 57 11.48 1.26 -7.25
N GLY A 58 10.56 1.00 -8.18
CA GLY A 58 9.46 0.05 -7.98
C GLY A 58 9.94 -1.38 -7.68
N VAL A 59 11.04 -1.82 -8.30
CA VAL A 59 11.59 -3.16 -8.06
C VAL A 59 12.16 -3.28 -6.65
N ASP A 60 12.89 -2.27 -6.19
CA ASP A 60 13.48 -2.28 -4.85
C ASP A 60 12.42 -2.13 -3.77
N LEU A 61 11.41 -1.28 -4.00
CA LEU A 61 10.26 -1.16 -3.12
C LEU A 61 9.51 -2.49 -3.00
N PHE A 62 9.28 -3.19 -4.11
CA PHE A 62 8.63 -4.51 -4.09
C PHE A 62 9.42 -5.50 -3.23
N LYS A 63 10.75 -5.60 -3.44
CA LYS A 63 11.62 -6.49 -2.68
C LYS A 63 11.63 -6.13 -1.19
N ASN A 64 11.67 -4.84 -0.86
CA ASN A 64 11.69 -4.37 0.53
C ASN A 64 10.37 -4.70 1.24
N LEU A 65 9.23 -4.46 0.60
CA LEU A 65 7.92 -4.80 1.16
C LEU A 65 7.76 -6.32 1.33
N ALA A 66 8.25 -7.13 0.38
CA ALA A 66 8.26 -8.59 0.50
C ALA A 66 9.11 -9.06 1.70
N LYS A 67 10.31 -8.48 1.86
CA LYS A 67 11.20 -8.78 3.00
C LYS A 67 10.61 -8.38 4.35
N GLN A 68 9.78 -7.34 4.38
CA GLN A 68 9.04 -6.92 5.58
C GLN A 68 7.86 -7.85 5.90
N GLY A 69 7.58 -8.86 5.08
CA GLY A 69 6.55 -9.88 5.34
C GLY A 69 5.18 -9.54 4.77
N PHE A 70 5.02 -8.45 4.00
CA PHE A 70 3.75 -8.14 3.37
C PHE A 70 3.37 -9.22 2.34
N THR A 71 2.09 -9.56 2.27
CA THR A 71 1.55 -10.35 1.15
C THR A 71 1.40 -9.43 -0.06
N LEU A 72 2.12 -9.72 -1.14
CA LEU A 72 2.02 -8.97 -2.40
C LEU A 72 1.30 -9.78 -3.47
N VAL A 73 0.27 -9.19 -4.07
CA VAL A 73 -0.56 -9.79 -5.12
C VAL A 73 -0.38 -8.97 -6.39
N LYS A 74 0.00 -9.61 -7.50
CA LYS A 74 -0.02 -8.95 -8.82
C LYS A 74 -1.46 -8.81 -9.28
N GLY A 75 -1.90 -7.60 -9.57
CA GLY A 75 -3.28 -7.37 -9.99
C GLY A 75 -3.59 -5.89 -10.21
N SER A 76 -4.86 -5.59 -10.45
CA SER A 76 -5.35 -4.21 -10.57
C SER A 76 -6.58 -4.00 -9.71
N LEU A 77 -6.61 -2.90 -8.97
CA LEU A 77 -7.78 -2.47 -8.22
C LEU A 77 -8.40 -1.24 -8.87
N ARG A 78 -9.73 -1.20 -8.85
CA ARG A 78 -10.53 -0.03 -9.20
C ARG A 78 -11.39 0.33 -8.00
N PHE A 79 -11.16 1.52 -7.45
CA PHE A 79 -12.04 2.07 -6.42
C PHE A 79 -13.25 2.71 -7.09
N LEU A 80 -14.44 2.21 -6.78
CA LEU A 80 -15.70 2.82 -7.18
C LEU A 80 -16.14 3.74 -6.03
N ILE A 81 -16.19 5.04 -6.29
CA ILE A 81 -16.74 6.02 -5.35
C ILE A 81 -18.18 6.26 -5.79
N GLU A 82 -19.13 5.62 -5.10
CA GLU A 82 -20.53 6.00 -5.23
C GLU A 82 -20.69 7.37 -4.55
N ARG A 83 -21.21 8.34 -5.31
CA ARG A 83 -21.49 9.70 -4.86
C ARG A 83 -22.88 9.79 -4.27
#